data_AF-A0A061RF24-F1
#
_entry.id   AF-A0A061RF24-F1
#
_cell.length_a   1.000
_cell.length_b   1.000
_cell.length_c   1.000
_cell.angle_alpha   90.00
_cell.angle_beta   90.00
_cell.angle_gamma   90.00
#
_symmetry.space_group_name_H-M   'P 1'
#
loop_
_entity.id
_entity.type
_entity.pdbx_description
1 polymer ?
#
loop_
_entity_poly.entity_id
_entity_poly.type
_entity_poly.pdbx_seq_one_letter_code
_entity_poly.pdbx_strand_id
1 'polypeptide(L)'
;MQKEQQVKPPGQNNTVREMLLRNWAKPSSWKTVEWYCATFYAIASAMFFAGSICFFPSLGSTAELVGIWIFIISSLIFIAGAVFNMLQLYTMTSKVAMQFLNATAVQFLVGAVLFLVASILFLVPWNGSQNYRNASELAAWLFIAGSALFFFGGVTNRSRVGHSRNYEQAVGGKDEQFRRAPAYEILVVACSEGSNVAAFGVAVPDYVEYRNEKNHSQTEEGPLQLA
;
A
#
# COMPACT_ATOMS: atom_id res chain seq x y z
N MET A 1 -5.74 26.45 57.49
CA MET A 1 -6.54 25.65 56.54
C MET A 1 -5.73 25.46 55.26
N GLN A 2 -4.86 24.44 55.23
CA GLN A 2 -4.11 24.08 54.02
C GLN A 2 -4.96 23.06 53.26
N LYS A 3 -5.35 23.41 52.03
CA LYS A 3 -6.01 22.47 51.11
C LYS A 3 -4.94 21.49 50.61
N GLU A 4 -5.05 20.23 51.01
CA GLU A 4 -4.31 19.12 50.42
C GLU A 4 -4.55 19.12 48.89
N GLN A 5 -3.53 19.52 48.14
CA GLN A 5 -3.46 19.22 46.72
C GLN A 5 -3.20 17.71 46.60
N GLN A 6 -4.26 16.95 46.29
CA GLN A 6 -4.11 15.57 45.88
C GLN A 6 -3.20 15.51 44.65
N VAL A 7 -1.97 15.07 44.87
CA VAL A 7 -1.01 14.73 43.82
C VAL A 7 -1.57 13.52 43.08
N LYS A 8 -2.11 13.77 41.88
CA LYS A 8 -2.60 12.74 40.97
C LYS A 8 -1.43 11.78 40.65
N PRO A 9 -1.57 10.46 40.88
CA PRO A 9 -0.46 9.54 40.74
C PRO A 9 0.08 9.53 39.29
N PRO A 10 1.40 9.65 39.09
CA PRO A 10 2.01 9.60 37.77
C PRO A 10 1.97 8.15 37.27
N GLY A 11 1.06 7.84 36.34
CA GLY A 11 1.02 6.50 35.74
C GLY A 11 -0.22 6.15 34.92
N GLN A 12 -1.34 6.86 35.08
CA GLN A 12 -2.60 6.44 34.45
C GLN A 12 -2.78 6.90 32.99
N ASN A 13 -2.10 7.98 32.56
CA ASN A 13 -2.19 8.45 31.17
C ASN A 13 -1.35 7.59 30.20
N ASN A 14 -0.35 6.87 30.71
CA ASN A 14 0.52 6.05 29.87
C ASN A 14 -0.10 4.69 29.56
N THR A 15 -1.03 4.21 30.40
CA THR A 15 -1.59 2.86 30.27
C THR A 15 -2.50 2.73 29.05
N VAL A 16 -3.36 3.72 28.76
CA VAL A 16 -4.22 3.71 27.56
C VAL A 16 -3.38 3.88 26.29
N ARG A 17 -2.40 4.80 26.31
CA ARG A 17 -1.48 5.00 25.19
C ARG A 17 -0.68 3.72 24.91
N GLU A 18 -0.16 3.06 25.94
CA GLU A 18 0.58 1.81 25.78
C GLU A 18 -0.31 0.63 25.38
N MET A 19 -1.55 0.57 25.87
CA MET A 19 -2.52 -0.43 25.41
C MET A 19 -2.89 -0.24 23.94
N LEU A 20 -3.08 1.01 23.49
CA LEU A 20 -3.28 1.33 22.08
C LEU A 20 -2.02 0.95 21.29
N LEU A 21 -0.83 1.42 21.67
CA LEU A 21 0.41 1.09 20.96
C LEU A 21 0.67 -0.43 20.91
N ARG A 22 0.39 -1.18 21.98
CA ARG A 22 0.50 -2.65 21.99
C ARG A 22 -0.50 -3.33 21.06
N ASN A 23 -1.75 -2.92 21.07
CA ASN A 23 -2.78 -3.50 20.20
C ASN A 23 -2.55 -3.14 18.73
N TRP A 24 -2.05 -1.93 18.45
CA TRP A 24 -1.61 -1.50 17.12
C TRP A 24 -0.33 -2.22 16.68
N ALA A 25 0.58 -2.54 17.60
CA ALA A 25 1.80 -3.30 17.30
C ALA A 25 1.57 -4.81 17.10
N LYS A 26 0.34 -5.32 17.26
CA LYS A 26 0.06 -6.74 16.99
C LYS A 26 0.29 -7.03 15.50
N PRO A 27 1.07 -8.07 15.16
CA PRO A 27 1.42 -8.40 13.78
C PRO A 27 0.22 -8.76 12.90
N SER A 28 -0.94 -9.09 13.48
CA SER A 28 -2.18 -9.34 12.73
C SER A 28 -2.78 -8.08 12.12
N SER A 29 -2.76 -6.96 12.84
CA SER A 29 -3.39 -5.70 12.39
C SER A 29 -2.63 -5.08 11.22
N TRP A 30 -1.30 -5.22 11.21
CA TRP A 30 -0.46 -4.76 10.11
C TRP A 30 -0.80 -5.49 8.82
N LYS A 31 -0.78 -6.82 8.84
CA LYS A 31 -1.13 -7.64 7.66
C LYS A 31 -2.47 -7.24 7.05
N THR A 32 -3.44 -6.91 7.88
CA THR A 32 -4.77 -6.45 7.44
C THR A 32 -4.71 -5.10 6.71
N VAL A 33 -4.06 -4.09 7.28
CA VAL A 33 -3.92 -2.75 6.63
C VAL A 33 -3.17 -2.86 5.32
N GLU A 34 -2.14 -3.67 5.33
CA GLU A 34 -1.23 -3.94 4.24
C GLU A 34 -2.06 -4.61 3.11
N TRP A 35 -2.84 -5.66 3.40
CA TRP A 35 -3.76 -6.30 2.44
C TRP A 35 -4.79 -5.32 1.83
N TYR A 36 -5.36 -4.43 2.65
CA TYR A 36 -6.26 -3.39 2.15
C TYR A 36 -5.57 -2.43 1.17
N CYS A 37 -4.32 -2.03 1.44
CA CYS A 37 -3.56 -1.15 0.54
C CYS A 37 -3.38 -1.81 -0.84
N ALA A 38 -2.93 -3.07 -0.88
CA ALA A 38 -2.79 -3.80 -2.14
C ALA A 38 -4.13 -3.95 -2.87
N THR A 39 -5.20 -4.25 -2.14
CA THR A 39 -6.53 -4.40 -2.72
C THR A 39 -7.02 -3.08 -3.34
N PHE A 40 -6.83 -1.95 -2.66
CA PHE A 40 -7.19 -0.64 -3.22
C PHE A 40 -6.39 -0.31 -4.48
N TYR A 41 -5.09 -0.54 -4.49
CA TYR A 41 -4.29 -0.29 -5.69
C TYR A 41 -4.67 -1.21 -6.86
N ALA A 42 -4.94 -2.49 -6.59
CA ALA A 42 -5.35 -3.44 -7.62
C ALA A 42 -6.70 -3.05 -8.24
N ILE A 43 -7.70 -2.77 -7.39
CA ILE A 43 -9.03 -2.34 -7.85
C ILE A 43 -8.93 -1.03 -8.63
N ALA A 44 -8.25 -0.02 -8.10
CA ALA A 44 -8.11 1.27 -8.77
C ALA A 44 -7.37 1.15 -10.10
N SER A 45 -6.32 0.31 -10.20
CA SER A 45 -5.59 0.07 -11.45
C SER A 45 -6.48 -0.61 -12.49
N ALA A 46 -7.25 -1.63 -12.09
CA ALA A 46 -8.20 -2.29 -12.98
C ALA A 46 -9.30 -1.34 -13.46
N MET A 47 -9.80 -0.47 -12.58
CA MET A 47 -10.77 0.54 -12.95
C MET A 47 -10.18 1.62 -13.87
N PHE A 48 -8.95 2.10 -13.65
CA PHE A 48 -8.29 3.01 -14.59
C PHE A 48 -8.12 2.39 -15.98
N PHE A 49 -7.76 1.11 -16.03
CA PHE A 49 -7.69 0.38 -17.29
C PHE A 49 -9.07 0.29 -17.96
N ALA A 50 -10.12 -0.09 -17.22
CA ALA A 50 -11.48 -0.16 -17.74
C ALA A 50 -12.00 1.22 -18.21
N GLY A 51 -11.74 2.27 -17.44
CA GLY A 51 -12.08 3.65 -17.79
C GLY A 51 -11.36 4.10 -19.06
N SER A 52 -10.10 3.69 -19.27
CA SER A 52 -9.35 4.01 -20.50
C SER A 52 -10.02 3.44 -21.76
N ILE A 53 -10.64 2.26 -21.65
CA ILE A 53 -11.39 1.65 -22.77
C ILE A 53 -12.58 2.53 -23.16
N CYS A 54 -13.25 3.17 -22.21
CA CYS A 54 -14.40 4.03 -22.47
C CYS A 54 -14.08 5.27 -23.33
N PHE A 55 -12.81 5.66 -23.45
CA PHE A 55 -12.37 6.76 -24.32
C PHE A 55 -12.09 6.33 -25.76
N PHE A 56 -12.35 5.07 -26.14
CA PHE A 56 -12.25 4.64 -27.53
C PHE A 56 -13.27 5.40 -28.40
N PRO A 57 -12.85 6.01 -29.53
CA PRO A 57 -13.76 6.77 -30.39
C PRO A 57 -14.96 5.97 -30.90
N SER A 58 -14.85 4.64 -31.00
CA SER A 58 -15.92 3.75 -31.45
C SER A 58 -17.07 3.58 -30.47
N LEU A 59 -16.93 3.94 -29.19
CA LEU A 59 -17.94 3.73 -28.15
C LEU A 59 -18.90 4.93 -27.95
N GLY A 60 -18.58 6.08 -28.55
CA GLY A 60 -19.41 7.29 -28.51
C GLY A 60 -19.34 8.08 -27.20
N SER A 61 -20.06 9.21 -27.17
CA SER A 61 -19.97 10.20 -26.08
C SER A 61 -20.54 9.72 -24.74
N THR A 62 -21.51 8.81 -24.76
CA THR A 62 -22.04 8.21 -23.51
C THR A 62 -20.98 7.38 -22.79
N ALA A 63 -20.18 6.61 -23.54
CA ALA A 63 -19.09 5.83 -22.96
C ALA A 63 -18.01 6.76 -22.40
N GLU A 64 -17.65 7.82 -23.12
CA GLU A 64 -16.69 8.83 -22.64
C GLU A 64 -17.10 9.39 -21.27
N LEU A 65 -18.37 9.78 -21.10
CA LEU A 65 -18.88 10.27 -19.82
C LEU A 65 -18.77 9.23 -18.70
N VAL A 66 -19.08 7.96 -18.99
CA VAL A 66 -18.91 6.85 -18.03
C VAL A 66 -17.43 6.67 -17.68
N GLY A 67 -16.55 6.76 -18.66
CA GLY A 67 -15.09 6.73 -18.47
C GLY A 67 -14.63 7.79 -17.49
N ILE A 68 -15.05 9.04 -17.67
CA ILE A 68 -14.70 10.15 -16.77
C ILE A 68 -15.06 9.84 -15.31
N TRP A 69 -16.26 9.33 -15.05
CA TRP A 69 -16.68 8.95 -13.69
C TRP A 69 -15.87 7.78 -13.13
N ILE A 70 -15.56 6.77 -13.95
CA ILE A 70 -14.68 5.67 -13.56
C ILE A 70 -13.30 6.21 -13.15
N PHE A 71 -12.71 7.13 -13.91
CA PHE A 71 -11.43 7.75 -13.57
C PHE A 71 -11.47 8.53 -12.24
N ILE A 72 -12.55 9.27 -11.97
CA ILE A 72 -12.74 9.96 -10.69
C ILE A 72 -12.76 8.97 -9.53
N ILE A 73 -13.61 7.95 -9.60
CA ILE A 73 -13.75 6.95 -8.54
C ILE A 73 -12.43 6.19 -8.33
N SER A 74 -11.78 5.78 -9.42
CA SER A 74 -10.47 5.11 -9.38
C SER A 74 -9.43 5.96 -8.68
N SER A 75 -9.37 7.26 -9.01
CA SER A 75 -8.43 8.19 -8.40
C SER A 75 -8.65 8.32 -6.89
N LEU A 76 -9.90 8.39 -6.43
CA LEU A 76 -10.23 8.45 -5.01
C LEU A 76 -9.82 7.18 -4.26
N ILE A 77 -10.07 6.00 -4.85
CA ILE A 77 -9.64 4.71 -4.27
C ILE A 77 -8.11 4.65 -4.21
N PHE A 78 -7.42 5.09 -5.27
CA PHE A 78 -5.96 5.12 -5.32
C PHE A 78 -5.37 6.06 -4.26
N ILE A 79 -5.94 7.27 -4.10
CA ILE A 79 -5.56 8.22 -3.04
C ILE A 79 -5.76 7.59 -1.66
N ALA A 80 -6.88 6.92 -1.41
CA ALA A 80 -7.12 6.24 -0.15
C ALA A 80 -6.05 5.17 0.12
N GLY A 81 -5.72 4.34 -0.87
CA GLY A 81 -4.62 3.36 -0.78
C GLY A 81 -3.28 4.02 -0.47
N ALA A 82 -2.96 5.14 -1.12
CA ALA A 82 -1.74 5.92 -0.88
C ALA A 82 -1.67 6.49 0.54
N VAL A 83 -2.77 7.03 1.05
CA VAL A 83 -2.86 7.54 2.42
C VAL A 83 -2.68 6.40 3.43
N PHE A 84 -3.36 5.26 3.25
CA PHE A 84 -3.17 4.10 4.11
C PHE A 84 -1.73 3.60 4.10
N ASN A 85 -1.09 3.58 2.93
CA ASN A 85 0.32 3.21 2.79
C ASN A 85 1.24 4.19 3.55
N MET A 86 1.00 5.50 3.45
CA MET A 86 1.75 6.52 4.20
C MET A 86 1.55 6.41 5.72
N LEU A 87 0.36 6.02 6.20
CA LEU A 87 0.14 5.80 7.63
C LEU A 87 1.02 4.68 8.19
N GLN A 88 1.42 3.70 7.37
CA GLN A 88 2.36 2.65 7.77
C GLN A 88 3.80 3.16 7.92
N LEU A 89 4.12 4.33 7.34
CA LEU A 89 5.46 4.89 7.39
C LEU A 89 5.90 5.24 8.82
N TYR A 90 4.95 5.61 9.68
CA TYR A 90 5.23 6.03 11.07
C TYR A 90 5.78 4.90 11.95
N THR A 91 5.75 3.65 11.50
CA THR A 91 6.14 2.49 12.32
C THR A 91 7.38 1.77 11.84
N MET A 92 7.99 2.19 10.73
CA MET A 92 9.22 1.58 10.23
C MET A 92 10.48 2.18 10.88
N THR A 93 11.37 1.32 11.39
CA THR A 93 12.63 1.71 12.05
C THR A 93 13.80 1.93 11.09
N SER A 94 13.70 1.47 9.83
CA SER A 94 14.77 1.60 8.83
C SER A 94 14.62 2.85 7.97
N LYS A 95 15.64 3.72 7.97
CA LYS A 95 15.67 4.98 7.21
C LYS A 95 15.55 4.77 5.69
N VAL A 96 16.19 3.73 5.16
CA VAL A 96 16.20 3.45 3.70
C VAL A 96 14.85 2.91 3.24
N ALA A 97 14.26 1.96 3.99
CA ALA A 97 12.93 1.43 3.68
C ALA A 97 11.87 2.55 3.74
N MET A 98 11.97 3.45 4.73
CA MET A 98 11.10 4.61 4.87
C MET A 98 11.18 5.55 3.65
N GLN A 99 12.39 5.81 3.12
CA GLN A 99 12.56 6.69 1.96
C GLN A 99 11.93 6.10 0.68
N PHE A 100 12.12 4.80 0.40
CA PHE A 100 11.52 4.15 -0.77
C PHE A 100 9.99 4.02 -0.65
N LEU A 101 9.47 3.73 0.55
CA LEU A 101 8.03 3.65 0.80
C LEU A 101 7.38 5.03 0.60
N ASN A 102 8.02 6.09 1.11
CA ASN A 102 7.54 7.46 0.94
C ASN A 102 7.62 7.91 -0.52
N ALA A 103 8.73 7.65 -1.22
CA ALA A 103 8.87 8.00 -2.64
C ALA A 103 7.78 7.33 -3.48
N THR A 104 7.57 6.03 -3.30
CA THR A 104 6.53 5.26 -4.02
C THR A 104 5.13 5.81 -3.71
N ALA A 105 4.80 6.01 -2.43
CA ALA A 105 3.51 6.50 -2.02
C ALA A 105 3.23 7.92 -2.53
N VAL A 106 4.24 8.81 -2.55
CA VAL A 106 4.12 10.16 -3.10
C VAL A 106 3.90 10.13 -4.60
N GLN A 107 4.65 9.32 -5.35
CA GLN A 107 4.47 9.20 -6.81
C GLN A 107 3.04 8.75 -7.15
N PHE A 108 2.54 7.74 -6.45
CA PHE A 108 1.18 7.24 -6.59
C PHE A 108 0.11 8.24 -6.17
N LEU A 109 0.31 8.93 -5.05
CA LEU A 109 -0.61 9.96 -4.57
C LEU A 109 -0.72 11.12 -5.56
N VAL A 110 0.42 11.67 -5.98
CA VAL A 110 0.46 12.79 -6.93
C VAL A 110 -0.13 12.37 -8.27
N GLY A 111 0.23 11.18 -8.77
CA GLY A 111 -0.35 10.63 -9.99
C GLY A 111 -1.88 10.56 -9.94
N ALA A 112 -2.43 9.99 -8.86
CA ALA A 112 -3.87 9.90 -8.67
C ALA A 112 -4.56 11.27 -8.57
N VAL A 113 -3.93 12.25 -7.92
CA VAL A 113 -4.46 13.62 -7.85
C VAL A 113 -4.48 14.28 -9.24
N LEU A 114 -3.44 14.10 -10.06
CA LEU A 114 -3.43 14.64 -11.43
C LEU A 114 -4.55 14.02 -12.29
N PHE A 115 -4.76 12.70 -12.18
CA PHE A 115 -5.89 12.03 -12.83
C PHE A 115 -7.25 12.55 -12.36
N LEU A 116 -7.41 12.78 -11.06
CA LEU A 116 -8.64 13.35 -10.50
C LEU A 116 -8.91 14.75 -11.05
N VAL A 117 -7.90 15.63 -11.03
CA VAL A 117 -8.02 17.00 -11.53
C VAL A 117 -8.33 17.01 -13.02
N ALA A 118 -7.62 16.21 -13.83
CA ALA A 118 -7.86 16.09 -15.26
C ALA A 118 -9.30 15.64 -15.56
N SER A 119 -9.80 14.64 -14.82
CA SER A 119 -11.17 14.14 -14.99
C SER A 119 -12.23 15.19 -14.63
N ILE A 120 -11.98 15.98 -13.58
CA ILE A 120 -12.86 17.10 -13.22
C ILE A 120 -12.86 18.17 -14.31
N LEU A 121 -11.70 18.51 -14.89
CA LEU A 121 -11.62 19.49 -15.98
C LEU A 121 -12.46 19.09 -17.20
N PHE A 122 -12.58 17.79 -17.50
CA PHE A 122 -13.44 17.27 -18.55
C PHE A 122 -14.94 17.35 -18.24
N LEU A 123 -15.35 17.42 -16.96
CA LEU A 123 -16.75 17.60 -16.56
C LEU A 123 -17.22 19.05 -16.58
N VAL A 124 -16.29 20.02 -16.51
CA VAL A 124 -16.65 21.44 -16.41
C VAL A 124 -17.21 21.93 -17.76
N PRO A 125 -18.40 22.55 -17.78
CA PRO A 125 -18.96 23.13 -19.00
C PRO A 125 -18.23 24.45 -19.32
N TRP A 126 -17.20 24.37 -20.16
CA TRP A 126 -16.42 25.54 -20.58
C TRP A 126 -17.17 26.38 -21.62
N ASN A 127 -17.34 27.68 -21.34
CA ASN A 127 -17.90 28.62 -22.29
C ASN A 127 -16.83 29.05 -23.30
N GLY A 128 -17.12 28.85 -24.59
CA GLY A 128 -16.24 29.26 -25.70
C GLY A 128 -15.26 28.17 -26.13
N SER A 129 -15.08 28.04 -27.45
CA SER A 129 -14.27 26.98 -28.07
C SER A 129 -12.79 27.03 -27.68
N GLN A 130 -12.22 28.22 -27.47
CA GLN A 130 -10.83 28.37 -27.05
C GLN A 130 -10.59 27.87 -25.62
N ASN A 131 -11.50 28.17 -24.69
CA ASN A 131 -11.38 27.74 -23.30
C ASN A 131 -11.50 26.22 -23.18
N TYR A 132 -12.43 25.62 -23.92
CA TYR A 132 -12.58 24.17 -23.99
C TYR A 132 -11.31 23.50 -24.51
N ARG A 133 -10.72 24.01 -25.60
CA ARG A 133 -9.45 23.48 -26.16
C ARG A 133 -8.32 23.54 -25.13
N ASN A 134 -8.10 24.70 -24.53
CA ASN A 134 -7.05 24.89 -23.52
C ASN A 134 -7.24 23.95 -22.32
N ALA A 135 -8.47 23.80 -21.82
CA ALA A 135 -8.78 22.90 -20.71
C ALA A 135 -8.56 21.43 -21.07
N SER A 136 -8.99 21.01 -22.27
CA SER A 136 -8.78 19.63 -22.76
C SER A 136 -7.30 19.31 -22.97
N GLU A 137 -6.51 20.26 -23.46
CA GLU A 137 -5.06 20.11 -23.64
C GLU A 137 -4.34 20.00 -22.30
N LEU A 138 -4.69 20.86 -21.34
CA LEU A 138 -4.17 20.77 -19.97
C LEU A 138 -4.54 19.42 -19.34
N ALA A 139 -5.79 18.99 -19.46
CA ALA A 139 -6.24 17.71 -18.90
C ALA A 139 -5.51 16.52 -19.53
N ALA A 140 -5.25 16.54 -20.84
CA ALA A 140 -4.44 15.53 -21.51
C ALA A 140 -3.01 15.48 -20.95
N TRP A 141 -2.37 16.63 -20.75
CA TRP A 141 -1.04 16.70 -20.13
C TRP A 141 -1.02 16.17 -18.69
N LEU A 142 -2.06 16.47 -17.91
CA LEU A 142 -2.21 15.95 -16.54
C LEU A 142 -2.34 14.42 -16.54
N PHE A 143 -3.09 13.83 -17.48
CA PHE A 143 -3.18 12.38 -17.63
C PHE A 143 -1.84 11.74 -18.04
N ILE A 144 -1.09 12.37 -18.96
CA ILE A 144 0.24 11.89 -19.35
C ILE A 144 1.20 11.95 -18.15
N ALA A 145 1.26 13.08 -17.45
CA ALA A 145 2.12 13.26 -16.29
C ALA A 145 1.75 12.30 -15.15
N GLY A 146 0.45 12.12 -14.89
CA GLY A 146 -0.05 11.15 -13.91
C GLY A 146 0.35 9.71 -14.27
N SER A 147 0.24 9.35 -15.55
CA SER A 147 0.63 8.01 -16.04
C SER A 147 2.12 7.75 -15.86
N ALA A 148 2.96 8.75 -16.16
CA ALA A 148 4.40 8.66 -15.94
C ALA A 148 4.72 8.47 -14.45
N LEU A 149 4.03 9.18 -13.55
CA LEU A 149 4.21 9.00 -12.10
C LEU A 149 3.77 7.61 -11.62
N PHE A 150 2.67 7.06 -12.14
CA PHE A 150 2.29 5.67 -11.82
C PHE A 150 3.32 4.67 -12.33
N PHE A 151 3.85 4.86 -13.54
CA PHE A 151 4.90 4.02 -14.08
C PHE A 151 6.17 4.07 -13.20
N PHE A 152 6.68 5.27 -12.90
CA PHE A 152 7.87 5.41 -12.06
C PHE A 152 7.63 4.94 -10.62
N GLY A 153 6.44 5.16 -10.06
CA GLY A 153 6.06 4.60 -8.76
C GLY A 153 6.13 3.08 -8.75
N GLY A 154 5.64 2.42 -9.81
CA GLY A 154 5.77 0.97 -9.99
C GLY A 154 7.24 0.51 -10.08
N VAL A 155 8.08 1.25 -10.80
CA VAL A 155 9.53 0.95 -10.91
C VAL A 155 10.25 1.11 -9.56
N THR A 156 9.98 2.20 -8.82
CA THR A 156 10.50 2.42 -7.46
C THR A 156 10.07 1.29 -6.53
N ASN A 157 8.81 0.89 -6.60
CA ASN A 157 8.26 -0.21 -5.81
C ASN A 157 8.97 -1.53 -6.08
N ARG A 158 9.19 -1.87 -7.36
CA ARG A 158 9.94 -3.07 -7.77
C ARG A 158 11.39 -3.02 -7.27
N SER A 159 12.03 -1.86 -7.36
CA SER A 159 13.42 -1.66 -6.94
C SER A 159 13.60 -1.85 -5.44
N ARG A 160 12.61 -1.42 -4.64
CA ARG A 160 12.56 -1.64 -3.19
C ARG A 160 12.56 -3.12 -2.84
N VAL A 161 11.70 -3.90 -3.49
CA VAL A 161 11.59 -5.36 -3.29
C VAL A 161 12.89 -6.08 -3.66
N GLY A 162 13.53 -5.67 -4.77
CA GLY A 162 14.82 -6.21 -5.18
C GLY A 162 15.94 -5.98 -4.16
N HIS A 163 16.02 -4.76 -3.60
CA HIS A 163 17.00 -4.46 -2.56
C HIS A 163 16.76 -5.29 -1.30
N SER A 164 15.51 -5.41 -0.84
CA SER A 164 15.18 -6.23 0.34
C SER A 164 15.65 -7.69 0.21
N ARG A 165 15.49 -8.29 -0.97
CA ARG A 165 15.95 -9.68 -1.24
C ARG A 165 17.47 -9.82 -1.22
N ASN A 166 18.19 -8.89 -1.84
CA ASN A 166 19.65 -8.93 -1.89
C ASN A 166 20.27 -8.79 -0.48
N TYR A 167 19.66 -7.97 0.38
CA TYR A 167 20.09 -7.86 1.78
C TYR A 167 19.80 -9.12 2.59
N GLU A 168 18.65 -9.77 2.43
CA GLU A 168 18.35 -11.05 3.12
C GLU A 168 19.35 -12.15 2.78
N GLN A 169 19.77 -12.23 1.51
CA GLN A 169 20.79 -13.20 1.07
C GLN A 169 22.17 -12.89 1.65
N ALA A 170 22.54 -11.61 1.75
CA ALA A 170 23.83 -11.18 2.31
C ALA A 170 23.95 -11.42 3.83
N VAL A 171 22.83 -11.35 4.57
CA VAL A 171 22.80 -11.50 6.04
C VAL A 171 22.54 -12.96 6.47
N GLY A 172 22.37 -13.88 5.51
CA GLY A 172 22.28 -15.32 5.79
C GLY A 172 21.06 -15.75 6.61
N GLY A 173 19.97 -14.99 6.57
CA GLY A 173 18.69 -15.34 7.19
C GLY A 173 18.66 -15.42 8.72
N LYS A 174 19.72 -14.97 9.42
CA LYS A 174 19.81 -15.07 10.90
C LYS A 174 19.20 -13.89 11.66
N ASP A 175 19.01 -12.74 11.00
CA ASP A 175 18.40 -11.57 11.64
C ASP A 175 16.87 -11.54 11.44
N GLU A 176 16.15 -12.07 12.44
CA GLU A 176 14.68 -12.06 12.48
C GLU A 176 14.06 -10.65 12.42
N GLN A 177 14.82 -9.61 12.78
CA GLN A 177 14.33 -8.22 12.72
C GLN A 177 14.02 -7.75 11.29
N PHE A 178 14.70 -8.28 10.27
CA PHE A 178 14.52 -7.85 8.88
C PHE A 178 13.46 -8.67 8.12
N ARG A 179 13.14 -9.87 8.62
CA ARG A 179 12.10 -10.78 8.10
C ARG A 179 10.67 -10.22 8.20
N ARG A 180 10.52 -9.01 8.77
CA ARG A 180 9.29 -8.21 8.80
C ARG A 180 9.19 -7.24 7.62
N ALA A 181 9.94 -7.46 6.54
CA ALA A 181 9.67 -6.77 5.29
C ALA A 181 8.31 -7.27 4.75
N PRO A 182 7.36 -6.36 4.47
CA PRO A 182 6.01 -6.70 4.01
C PRO A 182 6.02 -7.62 2.76
N ALA A 183 5.55 -8.86 2.93
CA ALA A 183 5.80 -9.97 2.01
C ALA A 183 4.85 -10.06 0.80
N TYR A 184 3.75 -9.31 0.75
CA TYR A 184 2.77 -9.40 -0.36
C TYR A 184 2.85 -8.23 -1.35
N GLU A 185 3.80 -7.31 -1.20
CA GLU A 185 4.04 -6.21 -2.16
C GLU A 185 4.48 -6.65 -3.57
N ILE A 186 4.50 -7.95 -3.85
CA ILE A 186 4.80 -8.57 -5.15
C ILE A 186 3.59 -8.49 -6.13
N LEU A 187 2.46 -7.89 -5.73
CA LEU A 187 1.21 -7.98 -6.51
C LEU A 187 1.10 -7.10 -7.77
N VAL A 188 2.15 -6.38 -8.19
CA VAL A 188 2.13 -5.64 -9.48
C VAL A 188 3.24 -6.13 -10.44
N VAL A 189 3.99 -7.18 -10.07
CA VAL A 189 5.17 -7.63 -10.84
C VAL A 189 5.14 -9.13 -11.16
N ALA A 190 3.96 -9.73 -11.25
CA ALA A 190 3.79 -11.12 -11.71
C ALA A 190 2.91 -11.16 -12.98
N CYS A 191 3.32 -10.46 -14.03
CA CYS A 191 2.80 -10.64 -15.39
C CYS A 191 3.93 -10.36 -16.40
N SER A 192 5.06 -11.05 -16.26
CA SER A 192 6.06 -11.12 -17.34
C SER A 192 7.05 -12.23 -17.07
N GLU A 193 6.59 -13.48 -17.00
CA GLU A 193 7.42 -14.63 -17.32
C GLU A 193 6.53 -15.86 -17.61
N GLY A 194 6.20 -16.00 -18.89
CA GLY A 194 5.93 -17.29 -19.54
C GLY A 194 4.69 -18.08 -19.11
N SER A 195 3.50 -17.69 -19.58
CA SER A 195 2.46 -18.63 -20.08
C SER A 195 1.20 -17.88 -20.50
N ASN A 196 0.62 -18.33 -21.62
CA ASN A 196 -0.50 -17.72 -22.33
C ASN A 196 -1.82 -17.80 -21.55
N VAL A 197 -2.09 -16.92 -20.57
CA VAL A 197 -3.44 -16.43 -20.24
C VAL A 197 -3.31 -15.14 -19.42
N ALA A 198 -3.87 -14.02 -19.90
CA ALA A 198 -4.02 -12.81 -19.10
C ALA A 198 -5.10 -13.04 -18.03
N ALA A 199 -4.68 -13.45 -16.83
CA ALA A 199 -5.53 -13.49 -15.65
C ALA A 199 -4.93 -12.60 -14.58
N PHE A 200 -5.69 -11.57 -14.18
CA PHE A 200 -5.42 -10.72 -13.02
C PHE A 200 -5.60 -11.58 -11.75
N GLY A 201 -4.59 -12.38 -11.43
CA GLY A 201 -4.59 -13.31 -10.31
C GLY A 201 -3.92 -12.70 -9.09
N VAL A 202 -4.69 -12.48 -8.02
CA VAL A 202 -4.12 -12.21 -6.69
C VAL A 202 -3.54 -13.52 -6.16
N ALA A 203 -2.25 -13.77 -6.41
CA ALA A 203 -1.57 -14.91 -5.79
C ALA A 203 -1.31 -14.58 -4.32
N VAL A 204 -2.19 -15.06 -3.43
CA VAL A 204 -1.91 -15.15 -2.00
C VAL A 204 -1.00 -16.36 -1.81
N PRO A 205 0.27 -16.20 -1.39
CA PRO A 205 1.08 -17.37 -1.07
C PRO A 205 0.50 -18.04 0.16
N ASP A 206 0.16 -19.33 0.03
CA ASP A 206 -0.06 -20.21 1.17
C ASP A 206 1.18 -20.17 2.06
N TYR A 207 1.04 -19.57 3.24
CA TYR A 207 2.11 -19.63 4.22
C TYR A 207 2.05 -20.96 4.94
N VAL A 208 3.13 -21.73 4.74
CA VAL A 208 3.53 -22.89 5.54
C VAL A 208 3.24 -22.62 7.01
N GLU A 209 2.27 -23.37 7.53
CA GLU A 209 1.92 -23.42 8.94
C GLU A 209 3.19 -23.84 9.71
N TYR A 210 3.80 -22.91 10.44
CA TYR A 210 4.96 -23.21 11.26
C TYR A 210 4.50 -24.07 12.44
N ARG A 211 4.48 -25.39 12.23
CA ARG A 211 4.31 -26.40 13.26
C ARG A 211 5.37 -26.15 14.32
N ASN A 212 4.91 -25.87 15.53
CA ASN A 212 5.72 -25.50 16.68
C ASN A 212 6.44 -26.75 17.22
N GLU A 213 7.44 -27.26 16.50
CA GLU A 213 8.30 -28.37 16.94
C GLU A 213 9.41 -27.87 17.89
N LYS A 214 9.03 -27.25 19.00
CA LYS A 214 9.90 -27.08 20.16
C LYS A 214 9.04 -27.09 21.42
N ASN A 215 8.74 -28.29 21.93
CA ASN A 215 8.47 -28.56 23.35
C ASN A 215 8.23 -30.05 23.62
N HIS A 216 9.11 -30.94 23.15
CA HIS A 216 9.19 -32.29 23.71
C HIS A 216 10.60 -32.87 23.57
N SER A 217 11.48 -32.44 24.47
CA SER A 217 12.62 -33.26 24.88
C SER A 217 13.10 -32.77 26.24
N GLN A 218 13.21 -33.72 27.16
CA GLN A 218 13.80 -33.65 28.50
C GLN A 218 12.84 -33.41 29.68
N THR A 219 11.91 -34.36 29.85
CA THR A 219 11.74 -35.02 31.15
C THR A 219 12.79 -36.12 31.23
N GLU A 220 13.93 -35.87 31.89
CA GLU A 220 14.72 -36.96 32.48
C GLU A 220 14.46 -36.97 33.98
N GLU A 221 13.72 -37.98 34.42
CA GLU A 221 13.57 -38.35 35.82
C GLU A 221 14.89 -38.98 36.31
N GLY A 222 15.50 -38.39 37.34
CA GLY A 222 16.57 -39.04 38.10
C GLY A 222 15.97 -39.81 39.29
N PRO A 223 16.30 -41.10 39.50
CA PRO A 223 15.77 -41.86 40.62
C PRO A 223 16.44 -41.48 41.95
N LEU A 224 15.61 -41.36 42.99
CA LEU A 224 16.00 -41.35 44.40
C LEU A 224 16.91 -42.54 44.73
N GLN A 225 18.09 -42.27 45.27
CA GLN A 225 18.80 -43.26 46.10
C GLN A 225 18.63 -42.89 47.58
N LEU A 226 17.95 -43.78 48.31
CA LEU A 226 17.99 -43.88 49.76
C LEU A 226 19.32 -44.52 50.19
N ALA A 227 20.03 -43.86 51.11
CA ALA A 227 20.92 -44.49 52.09
C ALA A 227 20.98 -43.58 53.34
#